data_AF-A0A5S3Z709-F1
#
_entry.id   AF-A0A5S3Z709-F1
#
_cell.length_a   1.000
_cell.length_b   1.000
_cell.length_c   1.000
_cell.angle_alpha   90.00
_cell.angle_beta   90.00
_cell.angle_gamma   90.00
#
_symmetry.space_group_name_H-M   'P 1'
#
loop_
_entity.id
_entity.type
_entity.pdbx_description
1 polymer ?
#
loop_
_entity_poly.entity_id
_entity_poly.type
_entity_poly.pdbx_seq_one_letter_code
_entity_poly.pdbx_strand_id
1 'polypeptide(L)'
;MKSLILVLSLLWLAGCTTGRLEYVTPEGETKYACEVEYTWEPSVDKYAVEYILSHCAKEAAKKGNTVVQKELLNLDLSVPEPPKGKQWSFGLAKSLHNQGQLTDKQYGYVIAHIDLGNDKI
;
A
#
# COMPACT_ATOMS: atom_id res chain seq x y z
N MET A 1 -33.63 24.22 -6.72
CA MET A 1 -32.53 24.78 -5.91
C MET A 1 -32.19 23.98 -4.66
N LYS A 2 -33.15 23.41 -3.91
CA LYS A 2 -32.85 22.58 -2.72
C LYS A 2 -32.10 21.27 -3.03
N SER A 3 -32.37 20.64 -4.17
CA SER A 3 -31.71 19.37 -4.55
C SER A 3 -30.26 19.53 -5.04
N LEU A 4 -29.83 20.72 -5.45
CA LEU A 4 -28.45 20.94 -5.94
C LEU A 4 -27.44 20.99 -4.78
N ILE A 5 -27.89 21.43 -3.60
CA ILE A 5 -27.05 21.58 -2.40
C ILE A 5 -26.69 20.20 -1.81
N LEU A 6 -27.61 19.24 -1.89
CA LEU A 6 -27.40 17.86 -1.41
C LEU A 6 -26.35 17.09 -2.23
N VAL A 7 -26.22 17.38 -3.52
CA VAL A 7 -25.20 16.75 -4.40
C VAL A 7 -23.80 17.34 -4.14
N LEU A 8 -23.70 18.62 -3.77
CA LEU A 8 -22.42 19.28 -3.50
C LEU A 8 -21.79 18.81 -2.18
N SER A 9 -22.61 18.41 -1.20
CA SER A 9 -22.13 17.91 0.11
C SER A 9 -21.56 16.49 0.08
N LEU A 10 -21.82 15.71 -0.97
CA LEU A 10 -21.32 14.33 -1.13
C LEU A 10 -19.90 14.26 -1.75
N LEU A 11 -19.38 15.38 -2.28
CA LEU A 11 -18.11 15.47 -2.99
C LEU A 11 -16.87 15.60 -2.10
N TRP A 12 -17.01 15.60 -0.76
CA TRP A 12 -15.89 15.76 0.18
C TRP A 12 -15.41 14.47 0.85
N LEU A 13 -15.93 13.30 0.46
CA LEU A 13 -15.37 12.02 0.88
C LEU A 13 -14.25 11.56 -0.06
N ALA A 14 -13.31 12.46 -0.39
CA ALA A 14 -12.04 12.04 -0.97
C ALA A 14 -11.28 11.30 0.16
N GLY A 15 -11.45 9.98 0.20
CA GLY A 15 -10.80 9.13 1.20
C GLY A 15 -9.32 9.03 0.89
N CYS A 16 -8.47 9.72 1.66
CA CYS A 16 -7.06 9.36 1.72
C CYS A 16 -6.94 7.96 2.32
N THR A 17 -6.19 7.08 1.67
CA THR A 17 -5.87 5.78 2.23
C THR A 17 -4.55 5.91 2.99
N THR A 18 -4.62 5.84 4.31
CA THR A 18 -3.46 6.00 5.19
C THR A 18 -3.22 4.75 6.03
N GLY A 19 -2.00 4.60 6.54
CA GLY A 19 -1.64 3.51 7.43
C GLY A 19 -0.40 3.83 8.25
N ARG A 20 -0.31 3.21 9.44
CA ARG A 20 0.90 3.22 10.27
C ARG A 20 1.07 1.87 10.95
N LEU A 21 2.32 1.44 11.11
CA LEU A 21 2.67 0.25 11.86
C LEU A 21 2.82 0.60 13.34
N GLU A 22 2.23 -0.22 14.20
CA GLU A 22 2.47 -0.20 15.64
C GLU A 22 3.21 -1.48 16.07
N TYR A 23 4.25 -1.33 16.89
CA TYR A 23 5.01 -2.44 17.46
C TYR A 23 5.51 -2.11 18.86
N VAL A 24 5.88 -3.16 19.61
CA VAL A 24 6.47 -3.06 20.95
C VAL A 24 7.93 -3.50 20.89
N THR A 25 8.84 -2.69 21.43
CA THR A 25 10.27 -3.02 21.48
C THR A 25 10.58 -4.13 22.50
N PRO A 26 11.76 -4.75 22.44
CA PRO A 26 12.19 -5.71 23.47
C PRO A 26 12.17 -5.15 24.90
N GLU A 27 12.34 -3.83 25.07
CA GLU A 27 12.28 -3.12 26.35
C GLU A 27 10.84 -2.86 26.84
N GLY A 28 9.83 -3.19 26.03
CA GLY A 28 8.42 -3.01 26.36
C GLY A 28 7.83 -1.66 25.95
N GLU A 29 8.54 -0.86 25.13
CA GLU A 29 8.06 0.45 24.66
C GLU A 29 7.20 0.32 23.40
N THR A 30 6.02 0.96 23.37
CA THR A 30 5.21 1.06 22.14
C THR A 30 5.77 2.13 21.20
N LYS A 31 6.02 1.77 19.94
CA LYS A 31 6.49 2.67 18.88
C LYS A 31 5.63 2.56 17.63
N TYR A 32 5.69 3.61 16.82
CA TYR A 32 5.03 3.70 15.53
C TYR A 32 6.07 3.88 14.41
N ALA A 33 5.82 3.31 13.25
CA ALA A 33 6.65 3.45 12.06
C ALA A 33 5.83 3.35 10.77
N CYS A 34 6.47 3.64 9.64
CA CYS A 34 5.89 3.48 8.30
C CYS A 34 4.53 4.15 8.16
N GLU A 35 4.48 5.43 8.52
CA GLU A 35 3.35 6.29 8.19
C GLU A 35 3.35 6.50 6.67
N VAL A 36 2.28 6.06 6.03
CA VAL A 36 2.13 6.07 4.57
C VAL A 36 0.74 6.57 4.21
N GLU A 37 0.67 7.31 3.11
CA GLU A 37 -0.56 7.87 2.56
C GLU A 37 -0.56 7.79 1.03
N TYR A 38 -1.69 7.35 0.47
CA TYR A 38 -2.00 7.42 -0.96
C TYR A 38 -3.38 8.03 -1.16
N THR A 39 -3.53 8.83 -2.24
CA THR A 39 -4.71 9.67 -2.47
C THR A 39 -5.26 9.59 -3.90
N TRP A 40 -4.80 8.63 -4.69
CA TRP A 40 -5.05 8.61 -6.14
C TRP A 40 -6.27 7.77 -6.50
N GLU A 41 -6.37 6.55 -5.98
CA GLU A 41 -7.42 5.60 -6.31
C GLU A 41 -7.68 4.68 -5.10
N PRO A 42 -8.72 4.95 -4.28
CA PRO A 42 -8.93 4.22 -3.03
C PRO A 42 -9.06 2.68 -3.17
N SER A 43 -9.57 2.18 -4.30
CA SER A 43 -9.65 0.75 -4.61
C SER A 43 -8.28 0.08 -4.74
N VAL A 44 -7.27 0.82 -5.19
CA VAL A 44 -5.88 0.38 -5.38
C VAL A 44 -5.01 0.75 -4.18
N ASP A 45 -5.14 1.98 -3.70
CA ASP A 45 -4.33 2.59 -2.65
C ASP A 45 -4.31 1.75 -1.37
N LYS A 46 -5.45 1.15 -1.00
CA LYS A 46 -5.54 0.23 0.14
C LYS A 46 -4.56 -0.93 0.08
N TYR A 47 -4.26 -1.44 -1.11
CA TYR A 47 -3.31 -2.53 -1.30
C TYR A 47 -1.86 -2.05 -1.28
N ALA A 48 -1.59 -0.83 -1.73
CA ALA A 48 -0.26 -0.23 -1.60
C ALA A 48 0.08 0.02 -0.11
N VAL A 49 -0.87 0.56 0.66
CA VAL A 49 -0.74 0.72 2.12
C VAL A 49 -0.54 -0.65 2.80
N GLU A 50 -1.37 -1.64 2.46
CA GLU A 50 -1.24 -3.01 2.99
C GLU A 50 0.16 -3.60 2.74
N TYR A 51 0.69 -3.45 1.53
CA TYR A 51 2.01 -3.95 1.16
C TYR A 51 3.11 -3.29 2.02
N ILE A 52 3.11 -1.96 2.12
CA ILE A 52 4.12 -1.21 2.86
C ILE A 52 4.06 -1.56 4.35
N LEU A 53 2.87 -1.61 4.94
CA LEU A 53 2.70 -1.98 6.34
C LEU A 53 3.17 -3.41 6.62
N SER A 54 2.88 -4.36 5.72
CA SER A 54 3.37 -5.73 5.85
C SER A 54 4.89 -5.82 5.71
N HIS A 55 5.48 -5.11 4.75
CA HIS A 55 6.93 -5.01 4.59
C HIS A 55 7.57 -4.50 5.89
N CYS A 56 7.06 -3.39 6.42
CA CYS A 56 7.55 -2.81 7.67
C CYS A 56 7.33 -3.72 8.88
N ALA A 57 6.19 -4.41 8.97
CA ALA A 57 5.93 -5.37 10.03
C ALA A 57 6.97 -6.49 10.04
N LYS A 58 7.28 -7.05 8.86
CA LYS A 58 8.30 -8.09 8.72
C LYS A 58 9.69 -7.58 9.08
N GLU A 59 10.06 -6.36 8.67
CA GLU A 59 11.34 -5.74 9.06
C GLU A 59 11.42 -5.44 10.57
N ALA A 60 10.33 -4.98 11.19
CA ALA A 60 10.26 -4.75 12.63
C ALA A 60 10.40 -6.06 13.41
N ALA A 61 9.72 -7.13 12.97
CA ALA A 61 9.83 -8.45 13.57
C ALA A 61 11.25 -9.05 13.44
N LYS A 62 11.91 -8.88 12.28
CA LYS A 62 13.33 -9.28 12.10
C LYS A 62 14.26 -8.58 13.09
N LYS A 63 13.94 -7.37 13.52
CA LYS A 63 14.68 -6.61 14.54
C LYS A 63 14.34 -7.02 15.98
N GLY A 64 13.51 -8.03 16.18
CA GLY A 64 13.10 -8.53 17.50
C GLY A 64 11.93 -7.78 18.14
N ASN A 65 11.27 -6.87 17.41
CA ASN A 65 10.10 -6.17 17.92
C ASN A 65 8.84 -7.05 17.82
N THR A 66 7.88 -6.84 18.73
CA THR A 66 6.57 -7.48 18.69
C THR A 66 5.60 -6.61 17.90
N VAL A 67 5.21 -7.05 16.70
CA VAL A 67 4.19 -6.36 15.88
C VAL A 67 2.81 -6.55 16.50
N VAL A 68 2.06 -5.45 16.64
CA VAL A 68 0.71 -5.47 17.23
C VAL A 68 -0.32 -6.10 16.27
N GLN A 69 -0.35 -5.65 15.01
CA GLN A 69 -1.22 -6.20 13.96
C GLN A 69 -0.57 -7.42 13.29
N LYS A 70 -0.74 -8.60 13.90
CA LYS A 70 -0.05 -9.84 13.51
C LYS A 70 -0.41 -10.34 12.11
N GLU A 71 -1.58 -9.99 11.60
CA GLU A 71 -2.02 -10.30 10.23
C GLU A 71 -1.05 -9.78 9.18
N LEU A 72 -0.39 -8.64 9.43
CA LEU A 72 0.60 -8.04 8.53
C LEU A 72 1.81 -8.94 8.31
N LEU A 73 2.13 -9.81 9.27
CA LEU A 73 3.26 -10.74 9.16
C LEU A 73 2.97 -11.91 8.21
N ASN A 74 1.70 -12.23 7.97
CA ASN A 74 1.26 -13.40 7.21
C ASN A 74 0.88 -13.09 5.77
N LEU A 75 0.86 -11.82 5.37
CA LEU A 75 0.51 -11.43 4.01
C LEU A 75 1.58 -11.89 3.02
N ASP A 76 1.14 -12.48 1.92
CA ASP A 76 1.98 -12.74 0.76
C ASP A 76 2.22 -11.42 0.01
N LEU A 77 3.48 -11.03 -0.13
CA LEU A 77 3.92 -9.80 -0.80
C LEU A 77 4.47 -10.08 -2.21
N SER A 78 4.10 -11.21 -2.81
CA SER A 78 4.48 -11.53 -4.17
C SER A 78 3.96 -10.48 -5.15
N VAL A 79 4.87 -9.95 -5.96
CA VAL A 79 4.59 -9.00 -7.03
C VAL A 79 4.66 -9.74 -8.36
N PRO A 80 3.73 -9.54 -9.30
CA PRO A 80 3.83 -10.17 -10.62
C PRO A 80 5.11 -9.72 -11.33
N GLU A 81 5.70 -10.62 -12.10
CA GLU A 81 6.84 -10.29 -12.95
C GLU A 81 6.44 -9.25 -14.03
N PRO A 82 7.31 -8.28 -14.34
CA PRO A 82 7.05 -7.37 -15.44
C PRO A 82 7.07 -8.13 -16.78
N PRO A 83 6.43 -7.58 -17.83
CA PRO A 83 6.54 -8.13 -19.17
C PRO A 83 8.00 -8.38 -19.59
N LYS A 84 8.24 -9.45 -20.33
CA LYS A 84 9.58 -9.91 -20.70
C LYS A 84 10.44 -8.77 -21.27
N GLY A 85 11.62 -8.58 -20.69
CA GLY A 85 12.58 -7.54 -21.11
C GLY A 85 12.22 -6.12 -20.68
N LYS A 86 11.27 -5.96 -19.76
CA LYS A 86 10.92 -4.69 -19.12
C LYS A 86 11.23 -4.75 -17.63
N GLN A 87 11.44 -3.59 -17.04
CA GLN A 87 11.41 -3.38 -15.60
C GLN A 87 10.10 -2.71 -15.23
N TRP A 88 9.69 -2.86 -13.96
CA TRP A 88 8.55 -2.15 -13.45
C TRP A 88 8.79 -0.64 -13.46
N SER A 89 7.75 0.10 -13.82
CA SER A 89 7.69 1.55 -13.68
C SER A 89 6.24 1.93 -13.44
N PHE A 90 6.00 3.07 -12.78
CA PHE A 90 4.64 3.56 -12.53
C PHE A 90 3.79 3.64 -13.81
N GLY A 91 4.39 4.12 -14.91
CA GLY A 91 3.73 4.23 -16.21
C GLY A 91 3.35 2.87 -16.81
N LEU A 92 4.25 1.89 -16.73
CA LEU A 92 3.98 0.54 -17.23
C LEU A 92 2.88 -0.15 -16.40
N ALA A 93 2.99 -0.08 -15.08
CA ALA A 93 2.02 -0.66 -14.15
C ALA A 93 0.62 -0.07 -14.39
N LYS A 94 0.52 1.26 -14.48
CA LYS A 94 -0.74 1.95 -14.79
C LYS A 94 -1.32 1.53 -16.14
N SER A 95 -0.49 1.42 -17.18
CA SER A 95 -0.95 0.98 -18.50
C SER A 95 -1.52 -0.45 -18.47
N LEU A 96 -0.89 -1.37 -17.74
CA LEU A 96 -1.34 -2.76 -17.66
C LEU A 96 -2.60 -2.90 -16.81
N HIS A 97 -2.74 -2.13 -15.73
CA HIS A 97 -3.97 -2.05 -14.93
C HIS A 97 -5.14 -1.52 -15.76
N ASN A 98 -4.95 -0.41 -16.49
CA ASN A 98 -5.97 0.14 -17.39
C ASN A 98 -6.42 -0.83 -18.50
N GLN A 99 -5.57 -1.79 -18.86
CA GLN A 99 -5.87 -2.84 -19.84
C GLN A 99 -6.49 -4.10 -19.21
N GLY A 100 -6.73 -4.10 -17.89
CA GLY A 100 -7.26 -5.25 -17.15
C GLY A 100 -6.26 -6.39 -16.97
N GLN A 101 -4.96 -6.16 -17.24
CA GLN A 101 -3.90 -7.17 -17.08
C GLN A 101 -3.36 -7.25 -15.65
N LEU A 102 -3.58 -6.20 -14.84
CA LEU A 102 -3.33 -6.21 -13.41
C LEU A 102 -4.67 -6.00 -12.70
N THR A 103 -4.91 -6.79 -11.65
CA THR A 103 -5.96 -6.49 -10.67
C THR A 103 -5.55 -5.28 -9.82
N ASP A 104 -6.52 -4.64 -9.15
CA ASP A 104 -6.24 -3.52 -8.22
C ASP A 104 -5.18 -3.88 -7.16
N LYS A 105 -5.25 -5.12 -6.65
CA LYS A 105 -4.27 -5.63 -5.68
C LYS A 105 -2.89 -5.72 -6.27
N GLN A 106 -2.76 -6.37 -7.43
CA GLN A 106 -1.47 -6.51 -8.10
C GLN A 106 -0.89 -5.14 -8.47
N TYR A 107 -1.71 -4.22 -8.95
CA TYR A 107 -1.27 -2.87 -9.28
C TYR A 107 -0.79 -2.13 -8.03
N GLY A 108 -1.57 -2.11 -6.95
CA GLY A 108 -1.17 -1.47 -5.68
C GLY A 108 0.12 -2.06 -5.11
N TYR A 109 0.31 -3.38 -5.20
CA TYR A 109 1.54 -4.04 -4.78
C TYR A 109 2.75 -3.67 -5.65
N VAL A 110 2.57 -3.57 -6.98
CA VAL A 110 3.63 -3.09 -7.88
C VAL A 110 4.01 -1.65 -7.54
N ILE A 111 3.04 -0.77 -7.29
CA ILE A 111 3.30 0.63 -6.90
C ILE A 111 4.13 0.69 -5.61
N ALA A 112 3.69 0.02 -4.55
CA ALA A 112 4.41 -0.04 -3.29
C ALA A 112 5.81 -0.66 -3.43
N HIS A 113 5.96 -1.66 -4.30
CA HIS A 113 7.24 -2.31 -4.57
C HIS A 113 8.25 -1.35 -5.23
N ILE A 114 7.79 -0.53 -6.19
CA ILE A 114 8.61 0.51 -6.82
C ILE A 114 8.94 1.63 -5.82
N ASP A 115 7.98 2.07 -5.00
CA ASP A 115 8.19 3.13 -4.00
C ASP A 115 9.25 2.75 -2.96
N LEU A 116 9.29 1.48 -2.55
CA LEU A 116 10.32 0.94 -1.67
C LEU A 116 11.67 0.73 -2.38
N GLY A 117 11.75 0.91 -3.70
CA GLY A 117 12.95 0.73 -4.51
C GLY A 117 13.37 -0.72 -4.73
N ASN A 118 12.46 -1.68 -4.52
CA ASN A 118 12.75 -3.11 -4.67
C ASN A 118 12.78 -3.56 -6.14
N ASP A 119 12.35 -2.71 -7.07
CA ASP A 119 12.38 -2.91 -8.52
C ASP A 119 13.78 -2.76 -9.14
N LYS A 120 14.73 -2.21 -8.39
CA LYS A 120 16.11 -1.96 -8.82
C LYS A 120 16.99 -3.17 -8.51
N ILE A 121 16.99 -4.14 -9.44
CA ILE A 121 17.99 -5.23 -9.51
C ILE A 121 18.81 -5.05 -10.78
#